data_AF-A0A3B9DWC9-F1
#
_entry.id   AF-A0A3B9DWC9-F1
#
_cell.length_a   1.000
_cell.length_b   1.000
_cell.length_c   1.000
_cell.angle_alpha   90.00
_cell.angle_beta   90.00
_cell.angle_gamma   90.00
#
_symmetry.space_group_name_H-M   'P 1'
#
loop_
_entity.id
_entity.type
_entity.pdbx_description
1 polymer ?
#
loop_
_entity_poly.entity_id
_entity_poly.type
_entity_poly.pdbx_seq_one_letter_code
_entity_poly.pdbx_strand_id
1 'polypeptide(L)'
;MRKIVLTAALAALTLASSVSANWITGEPTILAVNAGEAAFHTALTSDQRLDVNLTAGMEGKADLTFTTKASGSELSLSALPVLVNEENGYADATLTITPLVNDANGLRFYLIDTGEAGGAHIVSYKGGTFKNAFDAADLENVNGASSFTVEKKQILFHTKENGTDATYTLSLDTKSLTFTAVK
;
A
#
# COMPACT_ATOMS: atom_id res chain seq x y z
N MET A 1 -20.46 47.81 -35.85
CA MET A 1 -20.58 46.35 -35.64
C MET A 1 -19.39 45.85 -34.83
N ARG A 2 -19.57 45.55 -33.55
CA ARG A 2 -18.66 44.71 -32.75
C ARG A 2 -19.51 43.92 -31.76
N LYS A 3 -19.62 42.62 -31.96
CA LYS A 3 -20.29 41.69 -31.04
C LYS A 3 -19.24 41.20 -30.06
N ILE A 4 -19.40 41.52 -28.78
CA ILE A 4 -18.60 40.94 -27.70
C ILE A 4 -19.27 39.60 -27.38
N VAL A 5 -18.60 38.51 -27.75
CA VAL A 5 -19.02 37.15 -27.37
C VAL A 5 -18.39 36.88 -26.01
N LEU A 6 -19.21 36.88 -24.95
CA LEU A 6 -18.80 36.39 -23.63
C LEU A 6 -18.77 34.85 -23.70
N THR A 7 -17.58 34.28 -23.80
CA THR A 7 -17.39 32.84 -23.64
C THR A 7 -17.38 32.52 -22.15
N ALA A 8 -18.49 31.98 -21.63
CA ALA A 8 -18.52 31.41 -20.29
C ALA A 8 -17.72 30.10 -20.31
N ALA A 9 -16.55 30.10 -19.67
CA ALA A 9 -15.80 28.90 -19.40
C ALA A 9 -16.55 28.09 -18.34
N LEU A 10 -17.27 27.06 -18.76
CA LEU A 10 -17.89 26.09 -17.87
C LEU A 10 -16.78 25.18 -17.35
N ALA A 11 -16.20 25.53 -16.20
CA ALA A 11 -15.37 24.61 -15.43
C ALA A 11 -16.27 23.47 -14.96
N ALA A 12 -16.29 22.37 -15.71
CA ALA A 12 -16.93 21.14 -15.29
C ALA A 12 -16.08 20.58 -14.13
N LEU A 13 -16.47 20.92 -12.89
CA LEU A 13 -16.07 20.20 -11.70
C LEU A 13 -16.72 18.82 -11.81
N THR A 14 -16.05 17.88 -12.48
CA THR A 14 -16.40 16.46 -12.37
C THR A 14 -16.10 16.08 -10.93
N LEU A 15 -17.12 16.19 -10.07
CA LEU A 15 -17.15 15.47 -8.81
C LEU A 15 -16.96 14.00 -9.19
N ALA A 16 -15.73 13.50 -9.09
CA ALA A 16 -15.48 12.08 -9.07
C ALA A 16 -16.36 11.57 -7.93
N SER A 17 -17.47 10.93 -8.26
CA SER A 17 -18.28 10.23 -7.28
C SER A 17 -17.39 9.10 -6.78
N SER A 18 -16.60 9.39 -5.75
CA SER A 18 -15.90 8.39 -4.96
C SER A 18 -16.99 7.52 -4.36
N VAL A 19 -17.30 6.42 -5.03
CA VAL A 19 -17.97 5.29 -4.39
C VAL A 19 -16.99 4.87 -3.30
N SER A 20 -17.23 5.33 -2.07
CA SER A 20 -16.42 4.92 -0.93
C SER A 20 -16.53 3.40 -0.85
N ALA A 21 -15.41 2.72 -1.08
CA ALA A 21 -15.37 1.27 -1.02
C ALA A 21 -15.76 0.81 0.40
N ASN A 22 -16.59 -0.22 0.50
CA ASN A 22 -16.77 -0.92 1.75
C ASN A 22 -15.62 -1.93 1.89
N TRP A 23 -14.68 -1.67 2.80
CA TRP A 23 -13.51 -2.52 2.98
C TRP A 23 -13.80 -3.67 3.94
N ILE A 24 -13.38 -4.86 3.54
CA ILE A 24 -13.32 -6.05 4.39
C ILE A 24 -11.83 -6.40 4.56
N THR A 25 -11.36 -6.40 5.80
CA THR A 25 -10.00 -6.79 6.17
C THR A 25 -9.94 -8.29 6.41
N GLY A 26 -8.97 -8.96 5.79
CA GLY A 26 -8.57 -10.31 6.16
C GLY A 26 -7.61 -10.31 7.35
N GLU A 27 -7.29 -11.49 7.85
CA GLU A 27 -6.29 -11.66 8.90
C GLU A 27 -4.90 -11.24 8.40
N PRO A 28 -4.19 -10.38 9.15
CA PRO A 28 -2.85 -9.96 8.77
C PRO A 28 -1.85 -11.11 8.94
N THR A 29 -0.89 -11.18 8.01
CA THR A 29 0.33 -11.98 8.18
C THR A 29 1.44 -11.06 8.68
N ILE A 30 2.02 -11.40 9.81
CA ILE A 30 3.10 -10.62 10.43
C ILE A 30 4.38 -11.45 10.38
N LEU A 31 5.43 -10.89 9.79
CA LEU A 31 6.78 -11.41 9.89
C LEU A 31 7.61 -10.45 10.73
N ALA A 32 8.24 -10.97 11.77
CA ALA A 32 9.17 -10.24 12.60
C ALA A 32 10.50 -10.99 12.64
N VAL A 33 11.59 -10.24 12.57
CA VAL A 33 12.95 -10.76 12.72
C VAL A 33 13.68 -9.94 13.77
N ASN A 34 14.34 -10.64 14.69
CA ASN A 34 15.18 -10.07 15.72
C ASN A 34 16.63 -10.31 15.32
N ALA A 35 17.30 -9.26 14.84
CA ALA A 35 18.64 -9.29 14.27
C ALA A 35 18.87 -10.36 13.18
N GLY A 36 19.16 -9.94 11.94
CA GLY A 36 19.49 -10.86 10.84
C GLY A 36 18.36 -10.98 9.81
N GLU A 37 18.25 -12.14 9.16
CA GLU A 37 17.43 -12.33 7.96
C GLU A 37 16.48 -13.52 8.12
N ALA A 38 15.24 -13.36 7.67
CA ALA A 38 14.31 -14.46 7.49
C ALA A 38 13.55 -14.34 6.18
N ALA A 39 13.35 -15.48 5.54
CA ALA A 39 12.50 -15.61 4.38
C ALA A 39 11.35 -16.58 4.68
N PHE A 40 10.18 -16.29 4.14
CA PHE A 40 9.07 -17.23 4.12
C PHE A 40 8.30 -17.13 2.80
N HIS A 41 7.50 -18.13 2.53
CA HIS A 41 6.51 -18.08 1.47
C HIS A 41 5.15 -18.50 2.00
N THR A 42 4.09 -17.86 1.55
CA THR A 42 2.72 -18.18 1.93
C THR A 42 1.80 -18.24 0.72
N ALA A 43 0.78 -19.09 0.81
CA ALA A 43 -0.27 -19.13 -0.19
C ALA A 43 -1.26 -17.98 0.08
N LEU A 44 -1.44 -17.10 -0.89
CA LEU A 44 -2.51 -16.09 -0.84
C LEU A 44 -3.85 -16.69 -1.27
N THR A 45 -3.80 -17.66 -2.20
CA THR A 45 -4.91 -18.54 -2.62
C THR A 45 -4.32 -19.87 -3.12
N SER A 46 -5.15 -20.78 -3.65
CA SER A 46 -4.70 -22.02 -4.29
C SER A 46 -3.73 -21.81 -5.47
N ASP A 47 -3.82 -20.65 -6.13
CA ASP A 47 -3.08 -20.33 -7.36
C ASP A 47 -2.13 -19.15 -7.22
N GLN A 48 -2.05 -18.55 -6.02
CA GLN A 48 -1.24 -17.37 -5.75
C GLN A 48 -0.32 -17.61 -4.58
N ARG A 49 0.90 -17.11 -4.69
CA ARG A 49 1.93 -17.18 -3.66
C ARG A 49 2.50 -15.79 -3.40
N LEU A 50 2.85 -15.54 -2.16
CA LEU A 50 3.70 -14.44 -1.75
C LEU A 50 4.99 -15.02 -1.17
N ASP A 51 6.12 -14.62 -1.73
CA ASP A 51 7.44 -14.86 -1.17
C ASP A 51 7.93 -13.56 -0.52
N VAL A 52 8.50 -13.67 0.67
CA VAL A 52 9.01 -12.54 1.45
C VAL A 52 10.41 -12.86 1.92
N ASN A 53 11.30 -11.89 1.77
CA ASN A 53 12.56 -11.83 2.50
C ASN A 53 12.58 -10.57 3.37
N LEU A 54 12.95 -10.69 4.63
CA LEU A 54 13.03 -9.58 5.58
C LEU A 54 14.36 -9.63 6.31
N THR A 55 15.06 -8.50 6.31
CA THR A 55 16.34 -8.33 7.01
C THR A 55 16.22 -7.21 8.03
N ALA A 56 16.50 -7.51 9.30
CA ALA A 56 16.84 -6.55 10.34
C ALA A 56 18.35 -6.28 10.32
N GLY A 57 18.72 -5.03 10.06
CA GLY A 57 20.09 -4.52 10.11
C GLY A 57 20.10 -3.06 10.55
N MET A 58 21.18 -2.32 10.25
CA MET A 58 21.23 -0.87 10.49
C MET A 58 20.14 -0.12 9.72
N GLU A 59 19.78 -0.64 8.54
CA GLU A 59 18.62 -0.24 7.75
C GLU A 59 17.82 -1.50 7.46
N GLY A 60 16.57 -1.56 7.93
CA GLY A 60 15.68 -2.69 7.69
C GLY A 60 15.26 -2.74 6.23
N LYS A 61 15.22 -3.94 5.64
CA LYS A 61 14.84 -4.14 4.24
C LYS A 61 13.93 -5.32 4.05
N ALA A 62 12.95 -5.19 3.16
CA ALA A 62 12.12 -6.30 2.71
C ALA A 62 12.08 -6.41 1.17
N ASP A 63 12.10 -7.65 0.69
CA ASP A 63 11.79 -8.00 -0.69
C ASP A 63 10.53 -8.85 -0.70
N LEU A 64 9.55 -8.49 -1.54
CA LEU A 64 8.30 -9.21 -1.68
C LEU A 64 8.09 -9.60 -3.14
N THR A 65 7.69 -10.84 -3.39
CA THR A 65 7.39 -11.33 -4.73
C THR A 65 6.02 -11.99 -4.76
N PHE A 66 5.09 -11.39 -5.50
CA PHE A 66 3.74 -11.90 -5.72
C PHE A 66 3.71 -12.70 -7.01
N THR A 67 3.38 -13.99 -6.92
CA THR A 67 3.34 -14.90 -8.07
C THR A 67 1.94 -15.48 -8.25
N THR A 68 1.52 -15.67 -9.50
CA THR A 68 0.25 -16.36 -9.83
C THR A 68 0.41 -17.37 -10.96
N LYS A 69 -0.13 -18.57 -10.76
CA LYS A 69 -0.17 -19.62 -11.78
C LYS A 69 -1.04 -19.24 -12.98
N ALA A 70 -2.03 -18.37 -12.77
CA ALA A 70 -3.06 -18.07 -13.77
C ALA A 70 -2.51 -17.42 -15.05
N SER A 71 -1.45 -16.62 -14.91
CA SER A 71 -0.80 -15.93 -16.04
C SER A 71 0.70 -16.15 -16.10
N GLY A 72 1.31 -16.77 -15.08
CA GLY A 72 2.77 -16.79 -14.89
C GLY A 72 3.36 -15.41 -14.58
N SER A 73 2.52 -14.40 -14.34
CA SER A 73 2.95 -13.05 -13.98
C SER A 73 3.51 -13.03 -12.57
N GLU A 74 4.55 -12.23 -12.41
CA GLU A 74 5.20 -11.90 -11.15
C GLU A 74 5.15 -10.38 -10.94
N LEU A 75 4.98 -9.95 -9.69
CA LEU A 75 5.24 -8.58 -9.26
C LEU A 75 6.23 -8.63 -8.11
N SER A 76 7.37 -7.95 -8.28
CA SER A 76 8.43 -7.89 -7.28
C SER A 76 8.56 -6.47 -6.75
N LEU A 77 8.53 -6.33 -5.43
CA LEU A 77 8.83 -5.11 -4.69
C LEU A 77 10.15 -5.35 -3.97
N SER A 78 11.17 -4.57 -4.27
CA SER A 78 12.54 -4.87 -3.82
C SER A 78 13.12 -3.73 -3.01
N ALA A 79 13.93 -4.09 -2.01
CA ALA A 79 14.62 -3.18 -1.11
C ALA A 79 13.67 -2.17 -0.44
N LEU A 80 12.48 -2.61 -0.04
CA LEU A 80 11.53 -1.78 0.69
C LEU A 80 12.13 -1.38 2.04
N PRO A 81 12.20 -0.08 2.38
CA PRO A 81 12.59 0.36 3.71
C PRO A 81 11.69 -0.24 4.79
N VAL A 82 12.28 -0.76 5.85
CA VAL A 82 11.55 -1.30 7.01
C VAL A 82 12.02 -0.60 8.27
N LEU A 83 11.06 -0.19 9.09
CA LEU A 83 11.37 0.44 10.36
C LEU A 83 12.02 -0.59 11.28
N VAL A 84 13.23 -0.26 11.73
CA VAL A 84 13.96 -1.06 12.72
C VAL A 84 13.79 -0.40 14.07
N ASN A 85 13.23 -1.13 15.01
CA ASN A 85 13.15 -0.69 16.40
C ASN A 85 14.28 -1.35 17.18
N GLU A 86 15.09 -0.54 17.86
CA GLU A 86 16.10 -1.06 18.78
C GLU A 86 15.52 -1.19 20.18
N GLU A 87 15.34 -2.43 20.65
CA GLU A 87 14.90 -2.71 22.02
C GLU A 87 15.91 -3.62 22.71
N ASN A 88 16.40 -3.21 23.89
CA ASN A 88 17.37 -3.98 24.69
C ASN A 88 18.65 -4.40 23.92
N GLY A 89 19.04 -3.63 22.91
CA GLY A 89 20.21 -3.91 22.06
C GLY A 89 19.94 -4.86 20.90
N TYR A 90 18.69 -5.25 20.67
CA TYR A 90 18.27 -6.01 19.50
C TYR A 90 17.59 -5.11 18.48
N ALA A 91 17.97 -5.26 17.21
CA ALA A 91 17.34 -4.60 16.08
C ALA A 91 16.18 -5.46 15.58
N ASP A 92 14.95 -5.00 15.79
CA ASP A 92 13.73 -5.69 15.39
C ASP A 92 13.11 -5.04 14.17
N ALA A 93 12.92 -5.83 13.10
CA ALA A 93 12.20 -5.41 11.92
C ALA A 93 10.89 -6.20 11.81
N THR A 94 9.80 -5.51 11.48
CA THR A 94 8.47 -6.12 11.30
C THR A 94 7.88 -5.72 9.97
N LEU A 95 7.31 -6.69 9.28
CA LEU A 95 6.52 -6.52 8.06
C LEU A 95 5.12 -7.09 8.30
N THR A 96 4.09 -6.31 8.01
CA THR A 96 2.70 -6.76 8.06
C THR A 96 2.09 -6.73 6.67
N ILE A 97 1.49 -7.84 6.26
CA ILE A 97 0.71 -7.94 5.03
C ILE A 97 -0.75 -8.19 5.39
N THR A 98 -1.63 -7.26 5.05
CA THR A 98 -3.06 -7.34 5.34
C THR A 98 -3.86 -7.49 4.04
N PRO A 99 -4.54 -8.63 3.81
CA PRO A 99 -5.45 -8.78 2.68
C PRO A 99 -6.66 -7.86 2.83
N LEU A 100 -7.07 -7.21 1.75
CA LEU A 100 -8.24 -6.34 1.70
C LEU A 100 -9.15 -6.75 0.54
N VAL A 101 -10.46 -6.67 0.77
CA VAL A 101 -11.48 -6.83 -0.27
C VAL A 101 -12.33 -5.58 -0.33
N ASN A 102 -12.53 -5.03 -1.53
CA ASN A 102 -13.55 -4.04 -1.77
C ASN A 102 -14.89 -4.78 -2.00
N ASP A 103 -15.77 -4.73 -1.01
CA ASP A 103 -17.06 -5.44 -0.97
C ASP A 103 -17.98 -5.04 -2.14
N ALA A 104 -17.85 -3.82 -2.67
CA ALA A 104 -18.72 -3.35 -3.75
C ALA A 104 -18.44 -4.04 -5.10
N ASN A 105 -17.23 -4.56 -5.31
CA ASN A 105 -16.81 -5.11 -6.61
C ASN A 105 -15.97 -6.40 -6.49
N GLY A 106 -15.71 -6.89 -5.28
CA GLY A 106 -14.92 -8.08 -5.01
C GLY A 106 -13.44 -7.96 -5.35
N LEU A 107 -12.94 -6.75 -5.64
CA LEU A 107 -11.52 -6.54 -5.95
C LEU A 107 -10.66 -6.78 -4.71
N ARG A 108 -9.54 -7.48 -4.94
CA ARG A 108 -8.59 -7.86 -3.89
C ARG A 108 -7.35 -7.00 -3.91
N PHE A 109 -6.91 -6.64 -2.73
CA PHE A 109 -5.70 -5.87 -2.48
C PHE A 109 -4.90 -6.49 -1.34
N TYR A 110 -3.63 -6.16 -1.26
CA TYR A 110 -2.71 -6.55 -0.20
C TYR A 110 -2.01 -5.28 0.26
N LEU A 111 -2.27 -4.90 1.50
CA LEU A 111 -1.64 -3.76 2.14
C LEU A 111 -0.34 -4.25 2.77
N ILE A 112 0.76 -3.63 2.40
CA ILE A 112 2.11 -3.94 2.88
C ILE A 112 2.54 -2.79 3.77
N ASP A 113 2.66 -3.07 5.06
CA ASP A 113 3.08 -2.12 6.09
C ASP A 113 4.43 -2.56 6.65
N THR A 114 5.47 -1.77 6.39
CA THR A 114 6.84 -2.00 6.88
C THR A 114 7.15 -1.18 8.13
N GLY A 115 6.17 -0.42 8.64
CA GLY A 115 6.38 0.58 9.69
C GLY A 115 7.20 1.81 9.25
N GLU A 116 7.83 1.79 8.08
CA GLU A 116 8.58 2.90 7.51
C GLU A 116 7.83 3.47 6.30
N ALA A 117 7.67 4.79 6.26
CA ALA A 117 6.78 5.42 5.31
C ALA A 117 7.19 5.19 3.86
N GLY A 118 8.49 5.14 3.57
CA GLY A 118 9.00 4.85 2.23
C GLY A 118 8.86 3.39 1.78
N GLY A 119 8.51 2.45 2.67
CA GLY A 119 8.30 1.04 2.34
C GLY A 119 6.84 0.61 2.32
N ALA A 120 5.90 1.53 2.54
CA ALA A 120 4.48 1.23 2.55
C ALA A 120 3.91 1.12 1.13
N HIS A 121 3.21 0.01 0.85
CA HIS A 121 2.60 -0.24 -0.46
C HIS A 121 1.17 -0.79 -0.34
N ILE A 122 0.41 -0.67 -1.42
CA ILE A 122 -0.78 -1.50 -1.66
C ILE A 122 -0.62 -2.18 -3.01
N VAL A 123 -0.78 -3.50 -3.05
CA VAL A 123 -0.79 -4.29 -4.28
C VAL A 123 -2.22 -4.68 -4.62
N SER A 124 -2.63 -4.51 -5.87
CA SER A 124 -3.94 -4.99 -6.37
C SER A 124 -3.79 -6.31 -7.12
N TYR A 125 -4.85 -7.11 -7.13
CA TYR A 125 -4.96 -8.29 -7.99
C TYR A 125 -6.26 -8.27 -8.80
N LYS A 126 -6.15 -8.38 -10.13
CA LYS A 126 -7.32 -8.54 -11.02
C LYS A 126 -6.92 -9.31 -12.28
N GLY A 127 -7.80 -10.21 -12.71
CA GLY A 127 -7.69 -10.85 -14.03
C GLY A 127 -6.40 -11.66 -14.23
N GLY A 128 -5.84 -12.23 -13.16
CA GLY A 128 -4.61 -13.02 -13.27
C GLY A 128 -3.32 -12.21 -13.11
N THR A 129 -3.36 -10.92 -12.77
CA THR A 129 -2.16 -10.08 -12.67
C THR A 129 -2.14 -9.29 -11.37
N PHE A 130 -0.96 -9.20 -10.75
CA PHE A 130 -0.67 -8.29 -9.64
C PHE A 130 -0.15 -6.96 -10.16
N LYS A 131 -0.49 -5.86 -9.48
CA LYS A 131 0.03 -4.52 -9.80
C LYS A 131 0.29 -3.74 -8.52
N ASN A 132 1.37 -2.97 -8.50
CA ASN A 132 1.55 -1.93 -7.48
C ASN A 132 0.44 -0.88 -7.65
N ALA A 133 -0.44 -0.77 -6.66
CA ALA A 133 -1.62 0.09 -6.68
C ALA A 133 -1.40 1.39 -5.89
N PHE A 134 -0.48 1.38 -4.92
CA PHE A 134 -0.06 2.52 -4.15
C PHE A 134 1.40 2.33 -3.73
N ASP A 135 2.18 3.37 -3.92
CA ASP A 135 3.57 3.48 -3.46
C ASP A 135 3.64 4.74 -2.60
N ALA A 136 3.91 4.58 -1.30
CA ALA A 136 4.03 5.74 -0.43
C ALA A 136 5.25 6.59 -0.79
N ALA A 137 6.31 6.02 -1.36
CA ALA A 137 7.52 6.75 -1.76
C ALA A 137 7.25 7.78 -2.87
N ASP A 138 6.12 7.69 -3.58
CA ASP A 138 5.67 8.69 -4.55
C ASP A 138 5.11 9.97 -3.88
N LEU A 139 4.91 9.96 -2.55
CA LEU A 139 4.43 11.12 -1.80
C LEU A 139 5.57 12.10 -1.50
N GLU A 140 5.29 13.40 -1.62
CA GLU A 140 6.28 14.44 -1.29
C GLU A 140 6.66 14.42 0.19
N ASN A 141 7.97 14.40 0.45
CA ASN A 141 8.57 14.44 1.79
C ASN A 141 8.01 13.36 2.73
N VAL A 142 7.92 12.12 2.24
CA VAL A 142 7.55 10.97 3.06
C VAL A 142 8.80 10.35 3.67
N ASN A 143 8.92 10.36 4.99
CA ASN A 143 9.94 9.60 5.73
C ASN A 143 9.41 9.22 7.11
N GLY A 144 10.15 8.38 7.83
CA GLY A 144 9.90 8.06 9.22
C GLY A 144 8.83 7.00 9.41
N ALA A 145 8.26 6.94 10.62
CA ALA A 145 7.32 5.90 10.95
C ALA A 145 6.00 6.05 10.18
N SER A 146 5.39 4.94 9.78
CA SER A 146 4.08 4.93 9.16
C SER A 146 3.19 3.83 9.69
N SER A 147 1.90 3.97 9.44
CA SER A 147 0.93 2.90 9.62
C SER A 147 -0.29 3.11 8.73
N PHE A 148 -1.05 2.04 8.51
CA PHE A 148 -2.36 2.15 7.90
C PHE A 148 -3.49 1.96 8.91
N THR A 149 -4.56 2.73 8.72
CA THR A 149 -5.87 2.45 9.33
C THR A 149 -6.85 2.11 8.23
N VAL A 150 -7.42 0.90 8.28
CA VAL A 150 -8.48 0.49 7.36
C VAL A 150 -9.82 0.66 8.05
N GLU A 151 -10.57 1.66 7.63
CA GLU A 151 -11.93 1.86 8.06
C GLU A 151 -12.90 1.26 7.06
N LYS A 152 -14.17 1.09 7.46
CA LYS A 152 -15.18 0.52 6.58
C LYS A 152 -15.28 1.26 5.24
N LYS A 153 -15.12 2.59 5.21
CA LYS A 153 -15.34 3.41 4.00
C LYS A 153 -14.09 4.00 3.36
N GLN A 154 -12.95 3.92 4.05
CA GLN A 154 -11.72 4.58 3.64
C GLN A 154 -10.51 3.84 4.18
N ILE A 155 -9.38 4.01 3.49
CA ILE A 155 -8.08 3.60 3.99
C ILE A 155 -7.33 4.90 4.27
N LEU A 156 -6.74 4.98 5.46
CA LEU A 156 -5.90 6.09 5.88
C LEU A 156 -4.47 5.60 5.96
N PHE A 157 -3.55 6.40 5.43
CA PHE A 157 -2.11 6.21 5.58
C PHE A 157 -1.58 7.32 6.49
N HIS A 158 -0.99 6.93 7.62
CA HIS A 158 -0.44 7.83 8.61
C HIS A 158 1.07 7.83 8.52
N THR A 159 1.68 9.00 8.66
CA THR A 159 3.13 9.17 8.69
C THR A 159 3.49 10.05 9.87
N LYS A 160 4.66 9.78 10.45
CA LYS A 160 5.21 10.51 11.58
C LYS A 160 6.71 10.67 11.39
N GLU A 161 7.11 11.90 11.13
CA GLU A 161 8.51 12.28 10.98
C GLU A 161 8.84 13.40 11.97
N ASN A 162 9.84 13.21 12.84
CA ASN A 162 10.36 14.25 13.74
C ASN A 162 9.27 14.99 14.55
N GLY A 163 8.20 14.29 14.94
CA GLY A 163 7.07 14.85 15.70
C GLY A 163 6.01 15.58 14.85
N THR A 164 6.12 15.54 13.52
CA THR A 164 5.09 16.01 12.60
C THR A 164 4.26 14.82 12.12
N ASP A 165 2.97 14.83 12.44
CA ASP A 165 2.03 13.81 11.98
C ASP A 165 1.34 14.29 10.70
N ALA A 166 1.17 13.37 9.75
CA ALA A 166 0.35 13.59 8.56
C ALA A 166 -0.53 12.36 8.30
N THR A 167 -1.75 12.61 7.82
CA THR A 167 -2.70 11.55 7.44
C THR A 167 -3.15 11.78 6.02
N TYR A 168 -3.11 10.72 5.22
CA TYR A 168 -3.55 10.73 3.83
C TYR A 168 -4.76 9.82 3.70
N THR A 169 -5.85 10.35 3.15
CA THR A 169 -6.99 9.54 2.74
C THR A 169 -6.70 8.92 1.38
N LEU A 170 -6.72 7.59 1.30
CA LEU A 170 -6.47 6.86 0.06
C LEU A 170 -7.78 6.58 -0.67
N SER A 171 -7.91 7.13 -1.87
CA SER A 171 -9.09 6.98 -2.72
C SER A 171 -8.78 6.06 -3.90
N LEU A 172 -9.55 4.97 -4.02
CA LEU A 172 -9.39 3.99 -5.10
C LEU A 172 -10.02 4.51 -6.42
N ASP A 173 -9.23 4.57 -7.49
CA ASP A 173 -9.76 4.56 -8.84
C ASP A 173 -9.99 3.11 -9.29
N THR A 174 -11.25 2.72 -9.36
CA THR A 174 -11.66 1.34 -9.74
C THR A 174 -11.36 0.97 -11.19
N LYS A 175 -11.05 1.94 -12.06
CA LYS A 175 -10.69 1.69 -13.46
C LYS A 175 -9.21 1.31 -13.60
N SER A 176 -8.31 2.10 -13.00
CA SER A 176 -6.87 1.85 -13.01
C SER A 176 -6.43 0.83 -11.95
N LEU A 177 -7.23 0.66 -10.89
CA LEU A 177 -6.90 -0.08 -9.67
C LEU A 177 -5.76 0.54 -8.88
N THR A 178 -5.63 1.86 -8.93
CA THR A 178 -4.62 2.62 -8.19
C THR A 178 -5.28 3.49 -7.13
N PHE A 179 -4.55 3.79 -6.07
CA PHE A 179 -4.99 4.74 -5.05
C PHE A 179 -4.35 6.10 -5.28
N THR A 180 -5.15 7.14 -5.11
CA THR A 180 -4.65 8.51 -4.95
C THR A 180 -4.67 8.87 -3.47
N ALA A 181 -3.56 9.40 -2.97
CA ALA A 181 -3.47 9.92 -1.62
C ALA A 181 -3.85 11.41 -1.59
N VAL A 182 -4.71 11.79 -0.65
CA VAL A 182 -5.07 13.19 -0.39
C VAL A 182 -4.84 13.48 1.09
N LYS A 183 -3.98 14.46 1.37
CA LYS A 183 -3.63 14.91 2.71
C LYS A 183 -4.72 15.78 3.34
#